data_AF-A0A703XHG2-F1
#
_entry.id   AF-A0A703XHG2-F1
#
_cell.length_a   1.000
_cell.length_b   1.000
_cell.length_c   1.000
_cell.angle_alpha   90.00
_cell.angle_beta   90.00
_cell.angle_gamma   90.00
#
_symmetry.space_group_name_H-M   'P 1'
#
loop_
_entity.id
_entity.type
_entity.pdbx_description
1 polymer ?
#
loop_
_entity_poly.entity_id
_entity_poly.type
_entity_poly.pdbx_seq_one_letter_code
_entity_poly.pdbx_strand_id
1 'polypeptide(L)' 'MFTLSWQPPYDWSWMLGFLAARAVDGVETVGEGFYARSL' A
#
# COMPACT_ATOMS: atom_id res chain seq x y z
N MET A 1 16.17 0.75 -7.41
CA MET A 1 15.13 -0.08 -6.78
C MET A 1 15.67 -0.58 -5.46
N PHE A 2 14.86 -0.62 -4.40
CA PHE A 2 15.27 -1.04 -3.06
C PHE A 2 14.33 -2.13 -2.55
N THR A 3 14.82 -3.00 -1.68
CA THR A 3 14.05 -4.08 -1.05
C THR A 3 14.16 -3.97 0.47
N LEU A 4 13.04 -4.09 1.17
CA LEU A 4 12.98 -4.05 2.64
C LEU A 4 12.26 -5.31 3.14
N SER A 5 12.81 -5.93 4.20
CA SER A 5 12.23 -7.11 4.85
C SER A 5 11.18 -6.70 5.90
N TRP A 6 10.21 -7.59 6.16
CA TRP A 6 9.29 -7.49 7.31
C TRP A 6 9.27 -8.81 8.10
N GLN A 7 8.82 -8.77 9.35
CA GLN A 7 8.59 -9.99 10.14
C GLN A 7 7.13 -10.46 9.99
N PRO A 8 6.89 -11.74 9.61
CA PRO A 8 5.55 -12.30 9.55
C PRO A 8 4.90 -12.52 10.94
N PRO A 9 3.56 -12.58 11.02
CA PRO A 9 2.61 -12.34 9.92
C PRO A 9 2.35 -10.84 9.71
N TYR A 10 2.25 -10.43 8.44
CA TYR A 10 1.81 -9.08 8.08
C TYR A 10 0.60 -9.19 7.16
N ASP A 11 -0.52 -8.63 7.59
CA ASP A 11 -1.77 -8.64 6.82
C ASP A 11 -1.79 -7.50 5.80
N TRP A 12 -1.26 -7.78 4.62
CA TRP A 12 -1.22 -6.82 3.51
C TRP A 12 -2.60 -6.49 2.96
N SER A 13 -3.53 -7.44 2.96
CA SER A 13 -4.90 -7.20 2.47
C SER A 13 -5.62 -6.18 3.34
N TRP A 14 -5.50 -6.31 4.67
CA TRP A 14 -6.04 -5.33 5.61
C TRP A 14 -5.35 -3.96 5.45
N MET A 15 -4.01 -3.92 5.35
CA MET A 15 -3.27 -2.67 5.21
C MET A 15 -3.63 -1.92 3.91
N LEU A 16 -3.64 -2.62 2.77
CA LEU A 16 -4.03 -2.03 1.50
C LEU A 16 -5.49 -1.56 1.53
N GLY A 17 -6.40 -2.30 2.17
CA GLY A 17 -7.78 -1.86 2.37
C GLY A 17 -7.89 -0.58 3.23
N PHE A 18 -7.10 -0.50 4.31
CA PHE A 18 -7.05 0.70 5.17
C PHE A 18 -6.58 1.95 4.40
N LEU A 19 -5.56 1.79 3.56
CA LEU A 19 -5.02 2.86 2.71
C LEU A 19 -6.00 3.24 1.58
N ALA A 20 -6.61 2.25 0.91
CA ALA A 20 -7.55 2.47 -0.17
C ALA A 20 -8.76 3.30 0.30
N ALA A 21 -9.27 3.04 1.51
CA ALA A 21 -10.37 3.81 2.10
C ALA A 21 -10.06 5.30 2.33
N ARG A 22 -8.79 5.72 2.21
CA ARG A 22 -8.30 7.09 2.45
C ARG A 22 -7.51 7.67 1.29
N ALA A 23 -7.43 6.95 0.16
CA ALA A 23 -6.62 7.36 -0.97
C ALA A 23 -7.12 8.70 -1.52
N VAL A 24 -6.20 9.66 -1.66
CA VAL A 24 -6.50 10.95 -2.29
C VAL A 24 -6.44 10.79 -3.81
N ASP A 25 -7.55 11.14 -4.47
CA ASP A 25 -7.66 11.06 -5.93
C ASP A 25 -6.57 11.89 -6.63
N GLY A 26 -5.96 11.31 -7.65
CA GLY A 26 -4.82 11.90 -8.38
C GLY A 26 -3.47 11.91 -7.63
N VAL A 27 -3.40 11.47 -6.37
CA VAL A 27 -2.14 11.41 -5.60
C VAL A 27 -1.74 9.97 -5.28
N GLU A 28 -2.69 9.15 -4.86
CA GLU A 28 -2.46 7.79 -4.37
C GLU A 28 -3.21 6.77 -5.21
N THR A 29 -2.52 5.68 -5.56
CA THR A 29 -3.11 4.54 -6.26
C THR A 29 -2.87 3.28 -5.42
N VAL A 30 -3.96 2.63 -5.01
CA VAL A 30 -3.91 1.35 -4.31
C VAL A 30 -4.45 0.28 -5.24
N GLY A 31 -3.60 -0.69 -5.60
CA GLY A 31 -3.96 -1.80 -6.48
C GLY A 31 -3.80 -3.15 -5.81
N GLU A 32 -4.00 -4.22 -6.57
CA GLU A 32 -3.85 -5.58 -6.05
C GLU A 32 -2.37 -5.86 -5.70
N GLY A 33 -2.09 -5.94 -4.39
CA GLY A 33 -0.75 -6.24 -3.89
C GLY A 33 0.26 -5.09 -3.98
N PHE A 34 -0.15 -3.86 -4.31
CA PHE A 34 0.75 -2.71 -4.34
C PHE A 34 0.11 -1.40 -3.91
N TYR A 35 0.96 -0.48 -3.47
CA TYR A 35 0.62 0.90 -3.17
C TYR A 35 1.63 1.80 -3.90
N ALA A 36 1.13 2.85 -4.56
CA ALA A 36 1.94 3.87 -5.22
C ALA A 36 1.41 5.26 -4.89
N ARG A 37 2.31 6.24 -4.84
CA ARG A 37 1.97 7.66 -4.64
C ARG A 37 2.99 8.56 -5.32
N SER A 38 2.63 9.81 -5.55
CA SER A 38 3.61 10.86 -5.80
C SER A 38 4.42 11.18 -4.53
N LEU A 39 5.71 11.45 -4.71
CA LEU A 39 6.66 11.87 -3.67
C LEU A 39 7.66 12.88 -4.24
#